data_AF-A0A8T3TCD2-F1
#
_entry.id   AF-A0A8T3TCD2-F1
#
_cell.length_a   1.000
_cell.length_b   1.000
_cell.length_c   1.000
_cell.angle_alpha   90.00
_cell.angle_beta   90.00
_cell.angle_gamma   90.00
#
_symmetry.space_group_name_H-M   'P 1'
#
loop_
_entity.id
_entity.type
_entity.pdbx_description
1 polymer ?
#
loop_
_entity_poly.entity_id
_entity_poly.type
_entity_poly.pdbx_seq_one_letter_code
_entity_poly.pdbx_strand_id
1 'polypeptide(L)'
;MRLVLAPGASGNAESLRAHVDGLRTRGIETSAIDIPKGKAERAVASYRERAREIGDLVTDQLVVGGHSYGGRVASLLAAEPDVELAGLVLLSYPLHRPGGPEWEPRTQHWEAIRCPVLFLSGESDPFARLELLREAIAARSPTARLVTYPRVGHGLAAVLEDALDEIQAFMQELPSRSAAR
;
A
#
# COMPACT_ATOMS: atom_id res chain seq x y z
N MET A 1 -2.10 -16.09 -4.41
CA MET A 1 -1.50 -14.81 -3.98
C MET A 1 -2.24 -14.27 -2.77
N ARG A 2 -1.53 -13.77 -1.76
CA ARG A 2 -2.07 -13.25 -0.50
C ARG A 2 -1.83 -11.75 -0.40
N LEU A 3 -2.70 -11.04 0.29
CA LEU A 3 -2.57 -9.61 0.58
C LEU A 3 -2.57 -9.38 2.10
N VAL A 4 -1.55 -8.67 2.59
CA VAL A 4 -1.45 -8.22 3.98
C VAL A 4 -1.61 -6.71 4.03
N LEU A 5 -2.58 -6.22 4.80
CA LEU A 5 -2.84 -4.79 4.97
C LEU A 5 -2.58 -4.33 6.41
N ALA A 6 -1.95 -3.17 6.57
CA ALA A 6 -1.87 -2.48 7.86
C ALA A 6 -2.73 -1.19 7.89
N PRO A 7 -3.31 -0.85 9.06
CA PRO A 7 -4.21 0.28 9.21
C PRO A 7 -3.48 1.63 9.32
N GLY A 8 -4.27 2.71 9.21
CA GLY A 8 -3.82 4.07 9.49
C GLY A 8 -3.40 4.32 10.94
N ALA A 9 -2.89 5.53 11.22
CA ALA A 9 -2.31 5.86 12.53
C ALA A 9 -3.33 5.81 13.69
N SER A 10 -4.61 6.05 13.42
CA SER A 10 -5.71 6.02 14.40
C SER A 10 -6.49 4.70 14.40
N GLY A 11 -6.18 3.77 13.49
CA GLY A 11 -6.91 2.51 13.33
C GLY A 11 -6.15 1.30 13.87
N ASN A 12 -6.78 0.14 13.76
CA ASN A 12 -6.25 -1.19 14.06
C ASN A 12 -6.68 -2.16 12.93
N ALA A 13 -6.30 -3.44 12.99
CA ALA A 13 -6.68 -4.42 11.98
C ALA A 13 -8.20 -4.44 11.71
N GLU A 14 -9.01 -4.26 12.76
CA GLU A 14 -10.48 -4.21 12.69
C GLU A 14 -11.00 -3.04 11.83
N SER A 15 -10.31 -1.89 11.83
CA SER A 15 -10.67 -0.75 10.98
C SER A 15 -10.59 -1.06 9.48
N LEU A 16 -9.90 -2.13 9.10
CA LEU A 16 -9.81 -2.62 7.72
C LEU A 16 -10.77 -3.77 7.42
N ARG A 17 -11.67 -4.17 8.33
CA ARG A 17 -12.58 -5.31 8.15
C ARG A 17 -13.33 -5.26 6.81
N ALA A 18 -13.89 -4.11 6.45
CA ALA A 18 -14.61 -3.95 5.18
C ALA A 18 -13.71 -4.19 3.95
N HIS A 19 -12.43 -3.82 4.02
CA HIS A 19 -11.48 -4.10 2.95
C HIS A 19 -11.18 -5.60 2.88
N VAL A 20 -10.90 -6.22 4.03
CA VAL A 20 -10.59 -7.66 4.13
C VAL A 20 -11.76 -8.50 3.61
N ASP A 21 -12.98 -8.24 4.08
CA ASP A 21 -14.16 -9.00 3.70
C ASP A 21 -14.52 -8.78 2.22
N GLY A 22 -14.40 -7.54 1.74
CA GLY A 22 -14.65 -7.18 0.35
C GLY A 22 -13.66 -7.83 -0.63
N LEU A 23 -12.37 -7.91 -0.27
CA LEU A 23 -11.34 -8.58 -1.07
C LEU A 23 -11.47 -10.10 -1.03
N ARG A 24 -11.84 -10.68 0.13
CA ARG A 24 -12.12 -12.12 0.24
C ARG A 24 -13.31 -12.55 -0.60
N THR A 25 -14.36 -11.72 -0.67
CA THR A 25 -15.51 -11.94 -1.56
C THR A 25 -15.08 -11.92 -3.04
N ARG A 26 -14.03 -11.17 -3.37
CA ARG A 26 -13.39 -11.13 -4.70
C ARG A 26 -12.37 -12.25 -4.94
N GLY A 27 -12.30 -13.23 -4.03
CA GLY A 27 -11.40 -14.39 -4.14
C GLY A 27 -9.95 -14.12 -3.75
N ILE A 28 -9.65 -12.99 -3.08
CA ILE A 28 -8.30 -12.63 -2.66
C ILE A 28 -8.10 -12.99 -1.19
N GLU A 29 -7.16 -13.90 -0.91
CA GLU A 29 -6.74 -14.21 0.46
C GLU A 29 -6.14 -12.96 1.11
N THR A 30 -6.92 -12.27 1.94
CA THR A 30 -6.53 -11.00 2.56
C THR A 30 -6.55 -11.11 4.08
N SER A 31 -5.56 -10.49 4.73
CA SER A 31 -5.44 -10.38 6.18
C SER A 31 -5.06 -8.95 6.57
N ALA A 32 -5.63 -8.45 7.67
CA ALA A 32 -5.20 -7.19 8.29
C ALA A 32 -4.34 -7.47 9.53
N ILE A 33 -3.28 -6.68 9.73
CA ILE A 33 -2.35 -6.81 10.85
C ILE A 33 -2.27 -5.52 11.68
N ASP A 34 -2.13 -5.67 12.98
CA ASP A 34 -1.78 -4.56 13.84
C ASP A 34 -0.28 -4.28 13.82
N ILE A 35 0.05 -2.99 13.84
CA ILE A 35 1.42 -2.49 13.90
C ILE A 35 1.52 -1.37 14.95
N PRO A 36 2.66 -1.23 15.64
CA PRO A 36 2.86 -0.18 16.62
C PRO A 36 2.74 1.21 15.96
N LYS A 37 2.29 2.19 16.73
CA LYS A 37 2.14 3.58 16.26
C LYS A 37 3.39 4.41 16.54
N GLY A 38 3.54 5.53 15.84
CA GLY A 38 4.64 6.47 16.00
C GLY A 38 5.42 6.66 14.70
N LYS A 39 6.76 6.63 14.76
CA LYS A 39 7.59 6.72 13.55
C LYS A 39 7.41 5.45 12.70
N ALA A 40 7.16 5.61 11.41
CA ALA A 40 6.88 4.48 10.52
C ALA A 40 8.05 3.49 10.47
N GLU A 41 9.28 4.00 10.49
CA GLU A 41 10.53 3.23 10.46
C GLU A 41 10.62 2.25 11.66
N ARG A 42 10.05 2.62 12.81
CA ARG A 42 10.03 1.76 14.01
C ARG A 42 9.00 0.63 13.91
N ALA A 43 7.99 0.77 13.06
CA ALA A 43 6.94 -0.23 12.87
C ALA A 43 7.28 -1.26 11.79
N VAL A 44 8.32 -1.03 10.98
CA VAL A 44 8.72 -1.93 9.89
C VAL A 44 9.04 -3.34 10.39
N ALA A 45 9.79 -3.46 11.50
CA ALA A 45 10.12 -4.77 12.08
C ALA A 45 8.88 -5.57 12.50
N SER A 46 7.89 -4.91 13.09
CA SER A 46 6.62 -5.54 13.48
C SER A 46 5.79 -5.90 12.25
N TYR A 47 5.69 -5.02 11.24
CA TYR A 47 5.02 -5.36 9.98
C TYR A 47 5.67 -6.61 9.37
N ARG A 48 7.00 -6.62 9.25
CA ARG A 48 7.80 -7.72 8.71
C ARG A 48 7.52 -9.05 9.41
N GLU A 49 7.53 -9.07 10.74
CA GLU A 49 7.24 -10.27 11.53
C GLU A 49 5.82 -10.79 11.25
N ARG A 50 4.82 -9.92 11.33
CA ARG A 50 3.41 -10.27 11.10
C ARG A 50 3.14 -10.72 9.66
N ALA A 51 3.82 -10.13 8.69
CA ALA A 51 3.74 -10.55 7.29
C ALA A 51 4.36 -11.94 7.06
N ARG A 52 5.48 -12.26 7.75
CA ARG A 52 6.13 -13.60 7.69
C ARG A 52 5.27 -14.73 8.23
N GLU A 53 4.35 -14.44 9.15
CA GLU A 53 3.37 -15.42 9.61
C GLU A 53 2.36 -15.81 8.51
N ILE A 54 2.22 -14.98 7.47
CA ILE A 54 1.24 -15.15 6.39
C ILE A 54 1.91 -15.64 5.10
N GLY A 55 3.15 -15.26 4.83
CA GLY A 55 3.92 -15.73 3.69
C GLY A 55 5.39 -15.28 3.70
N ASP A 56 6.20 -15.91 2.84
CA ASP A 56 7.59 -15.53 2.67
C ASP A 56 7.72 -14.08 2.17
N LEU A 57 8.83 -13.42 2.52
CA LEU A 57 9.13 -12.06 2.05
C LEU A 57 10.01 -12.03 0.80
N VAL A 58 10.39 -13.20 0.28
CA VAL A 58 11.08 -13.37 -1.00
C VAL A 58 10.22 -14.35 -1.80
N THR A 59 9.22 -13.82 -2.49
CA THR A 59 8.17 -14.60 -3.13
C THR A 59 7.43 -13.79 -4.19
N ASP A 60 6.82 -14.49 -5.15
CA ASP A 60 5.86 -13.95 -6.10
C ASP A 60 4.39 -14.15 -5.64
N GLN A 61 4.17 -14.60 -4.39
CA GLN A 61 2.83 -14.92 -3.87
C GLN A 61 2.32 -13.97 -2.78
N LEU A 62 3.12 -13.01 -2.33
CA LEU A 62 2.74 -12.08 -1.26
C LEU A 62 2.73 -10.64 -1.75
N VAL A 63 1.59 -9.99 -1.58
CA VAL A 63 1.39 -8.55 -1.73
C VAL A 63 1.26 -7.95 -0.34
N VAL A 64 1.91 -6.80 -0.11
CA VAL A 64 1.76 -6.04 1.13
C VAL A 64 1.12 -4.69 0.85
N GLY A 65 0.58 -4.04 1.87
CA GLY A 65 -0.03 -2.74 1.68
C GLY A 65 -0.59 -2.14 2.95
N GLY A 66 -1.32 -1.05 2.80
CA GLY A 66 -2.03 -0.49 3.92
C GLY A 66 -2.62 0.88 3.64
N HIS A 67 -3.41 1.33 4.61
CA HIS A 67 -3.99 2.66 4.61
C HIS A 67 -3.06 3.65 5.30
N SER A 68 -2.74 4.75 4.61
CA SER A 68 -2.04 5.90 5.18
C SER A 68 -0.73 5.50 5.86
N TYR A 69 -0.65 5.62 7.19
CA TYR A 69 0.47 5.16 8.01
C TYR A 69 0.87 3.70 7.72
N GLY A 70 -0.09 2.79 7.62
CA GLY A 70 0.17 1.39 7.28
C GLY A 70 0.79 1.23 5.89
N GLY A 71 0.30 2.01 4.91
CA GLY A 71 0.89 2.07 3.57
C GLY A 71 2.32 2.61 3.57
N ARG A 72 2.61 3.64 4.40
CA ARG A 72 3.98 4.13 4.60
C ARG A 72 4.89 3.04 5.16
N VAL A 73 4.46 2.31 6.19
CA VAL A 73 5.25 1.22 6.78
C VAL A 73 5.46 0.08 5.78
N ALA A 74 4.41 -0.34 5.06
CA ALA A 74 4.48 -1.36 4.02
C ALA A 74 5.46 -0.97 2.89
N SER A 75 5.45 0.30 2.45
CA SER A 75 6.36 0.78 1.43
C SER A 75 7.83 0.79 1.87
N LEU A 76 8.09 1.03 3.16
CA LEU A 76 9.45 0.95 3.73
C LEU A 76 9.93 -0.49 3.75
N LEU A 77 9.08 -1.44 4.16
CA LEU A 77 9.39 -2.87 4.10
C LEU A 77 9.69 -3.32 2.66
N ALA A 78 8.87 -2.92 1.70
CA ALA A 78 9.04 -3.28 0.29
C ALA A 78 10.32 -2.72 -0.35
N ALA A 79 10.95 -1.72 0.28
CA ALA A 79 12.21 -1.13 -0.14
C ALA A 79 13.45 -1.83 0.47
N GLU A 80 13.28 -2.74 1.44
CA GLU A 80 14.40 -3.42 2.07
C GLU A 80 15.10 -4.37 1.09
N PRO A 81 16.43 -4.53 1.18
CA PRO A 81 17.22 -5.29 0.20
C PRO A 81 16.95 -6.81 0.23
N ASP A 82 16.46 -7.34 1.34
CA ASP A 82 16.15 -8.78 1.54
C ASP A 82 14.67 -9.11 1.30
N VAL A 83 13.91 -8.20 0.68
CA VAL A 83 12.47 -8.33 0.43
C VAL A 83 12.21 -8.33 -1.08
N GLU A 84 11.54 -9.36 -1.58
CA GLU A 84 11.02 -9.44 -2.95
C GLU A 84 9.56 -9.88 -2.86
N LEU A 85 8.65 -8.96 -3.16
CA LEU A 85 7.20 -9.18 -3.05
C LEU A 85 6.57 -9.24 -4.44
N ALA A 86 5.38 -9.83 -4.52
CA ALA A 86 4.58 -9.84 -5.73
C ALA A 86 4.11 -8.43 -6.11
N GLY A 87 3.80 -7.59 -5.12
CA GLY A 87 3.36 -6.21 -5.33
C GLY A 87 3.16 -5.43 -4.04
N LEU A 88 2.86 -4.13 -4.19
CA LEU A 88 2.60 -3.19 -3.10
C LEU A 88 1.32 -2.40 -3.37
N VAL A 89 0.39 -2.38 -2.41
CA VAL A 89 -0.88 -1.62 -2.48
C VAL A 89 -0.89 -0.48 -1.47
N LEU A 90 -1.04 0.75 -1.93
CA LEU A 90 -0.99 1.96 -1.12
C LEU A 90 -2.34 2.69 -1.17
N LEU A 91 -3.10 2.58 -0.09
CA LEU A 91 -4.38 3.28 0.09
C LEU A 91 -4.12 4.62 0.78
N SER A 92 -4.37 5.73 0.10
CA SER A 92 -4.18 7.09 0.62
C SER A 92 -2.78 7.32 1.21
N TYR A 93 -1.73 7.08 0.41
CA TYR A 93 -0.35 7.23 0.85
C TYR A 93 -0.08 8.65 1.40
N PRO A 94 0.49 8.80 2.60
CA PRO A 94 0.69 10.11 3.21
C PRO A 94 1.97 10.75 2.66
N LEU A 95 1.90 11.29 1.45
CA LEU A 95 3.04 11.86 0.72
C LEU A 95 3.78 12.93 1.55
N HIS A 96 3.04 13.82 2.21
CA HIS A 96 3.56 14.86 3.08
C HIS A 96 2.64 15.08 4.29
N ARG A 97 3.04 15.96 5.22
CA ARG A 97 2.14 16.39 6.30
C ARG A 97 1.12 17.40 5.74
N PRO A 98 -0.13 17.45 6.23
CA PRO A 98 -1.06 18.51 5.88
C PRO A 98 -0.49 19.87 6.28
N GLY A 99 -0.46 20.82 5.33
CA GLY A 99 0.16 22.14 5.52
C GLY A 99 1.68 22.12 5.73
N GLY A 100 2.33 20.96 5.54
CA GLY A 100 3.78 20.83 5.63
C GLY A 100 4.51 21.32 4.38
N PRO A 101 5.85 21.46 4.45
CA PRO A 101 6.65 21.86 3.30
C PRO A 101 6.57 20.83 2.17
N GLU A 102 6.37 21.34 0.95
CA GLU A 102 6.24 20.54 -0.28
C GLU A 102 7.54 19.81 -0.67
N TRP A 103 8.68 20.27 -0.15
CA TRP A 103 10.03 19.76 -0.45
C TRP A 103 10.46 18.57 0.44
N GLU A 104 9.61 18.10 1.37
CA GLU A 104 9.87 16.89 2.18
C GLU A 104 8.90 15.73 1.82
N PRO A 105 8.82 15.28 0.55
CA PRO A 105 7.98 14.16 0.20
C PRO A 105 8.55 12.88 0.80
N ARG A 106 7.66 12.03 1.32
CA ARG A 106 8.00 10.73 1.91
C ARG A 106 8.29 9.70 0.81
N THR A 107 9.23 9.95 -0.09
CA THR A 107 9.40 9.13 -1.31
C THR A 107 10.84 8.67 -1.55
N GLN A 108 11.78 9.08 -0.70
CA GLN A 108 13.21 8.76 -0.85
C GLN A 108 13.49 7.26 -1.05
N HIS A 109 12.72 6.38 -0.42
CA HIS A 109 12.90 4.93 -0.48
C HIS A 109 12.21 4.26 -1.69
N TRP A 110 11.40 5.00 -2.48
CA TRP A 110 10.62 4.40 -3.58
C TRP A 110 11.47 3.79 -4.68
N GLU A 111 12.66 4.35 -4.96
CA GLU A 111 13.60 3.81 -5.96
C GLU A 111 14.15 2.43 -5.58
N ALA A 112 14.08 2.05 -4.30
CA ALA A 112 14.51 0.74 -3.83
C ALA A 112 13.38 -0.30 -3.86
N ILE A 113 12.13 0.09 -4.14
CA ILE A 113 10.99 -0.81 -4.27
C ILE A 113 11.07 -1.52 -5.63
N ARG A 114 11.21 -2.85 -5.60
CA ARG A 114 11.46 -3.68 -6.80
C ARG A 114 10.20 -4.36 -7.36
N CYS A 115 9.08 -4.26 -6.66
CA CYS A 115 7.81 -4.87 -7.07
C CYS A 115 6.85 -3.83 -7.69
N PRO A 116 5.87 -4.25 -8.50
CA PRO A 116 4.82 -3.37 -8.98
C PRO A 116 4.07 -2.68 -7.83
N VAL A 117 3.67 -1.42 -8.03
CA VAL A 117 3.00 -0.61 -7.00
C VAL A 117 1.66 -0.08 -7.52
N LEU A 118 0.61 -0.22 -6.72
CA LEU A 118 -0.69 0.42 -6.92
C LEU A 118 -0.90 1.52 -5.89
N PHE A 119 -1.19 2.74 -6.35
CA PHE A 119 -1.66 3.86 -5.55
C PHE A 119 -3.15 4.08 -5.77
N LEU A 120 -3.92 4.15 -4.69
CA LEU A 120 -5.33 4.53 -4.68
C LEU A 120 -5.46 5.79 -3.83
N SER A 121 -5.80 6.92 -4.44
CA SER A 121 -5.71 8.24 -3.77
C SER A 121 -6.90 9.14 -4.08
N GLY A 122 -7.45 9.77 -3.05
CA GLY A 122 -8.45 10.82 -3.22
C GLY A 122 -7.81 12.12 -3.70
N GLU A 123 -8.42 12.79 -4.68
CA GLU A 123 -7.88 14.05 -5.23
C GLU A 123 -7.95 15.23 -4.26
N SER A 124 -8.73 15.09 -3.18
CA SER A 124 -8.85 16.08 -2.09
C SER A 124 -8.15 15.61 -0.80
N ASP A 125 -7.20 14.68 -0.89
CA ASP A 125 -6.43 14.19 0.25
C ASP A 125 -5.43 15.27 0.76
N PRO A 126 -5.59 15.80 1.99
CA PRO A 126 -4.67 16.80 2.52
C PRO A 126 -3.26 16.26 2.81
N PHE A 127 -3.06 14.94 2.80
CA PHE A 127 -1.76 14.30 2.97
C PHE A 127 -1.03 14.02 1.65
N ALA A 128 -1.72 14.16 0.51
CA ALA A 128 -1.16 13.90 -0.80
C ALA A 128 -1.82 14.80 -1.85
N ARG A 129 -1.26 15.99 -2.05
CA ARG A 129 -1.65 16.81 -3.20
C ARG A 129 -1.36 16.06 -4.49
N LEU A 130 -2.37 15.99 -5.35
CA LEU A 130 -2.38 15.09 -6.50
C LEU A 130 -1.21 15.36 -7.45
N GLU A 131 -0.90 16.63 -7.70
CA GLU A 131 0.15 17.09 -8.59
C GLU A 131 1.52 16.60 -8.11
N LEU A 132 1.81 16.79 -6.81
CA LEU A 132 3.05 16.27 -6.22
C LEU A 132 3.12 14.75 -6.24
N LEU A 133 1.98 14.07 -6.03
CA LEU A 133 1.95 12.61 -6.07
C LEU A 133 2.30 12.12 -7.48
N ARG A 134 1.70 12.73 -8.51
CA ARG A 134 2.00 12.42 -9.92
C ARG A 134 3.47 12.68 -10.26
N GLU A 135 4.02 13.82 -9.84
CA GLU A 135 5.43 14.16 -10.04
C GLU A 135 6.36 13.16 -9.36
N ALA A 136 6.08 12.81 -8.10
CA ALA A 136 6.89 11.86 -7.34
C ALA A 136 6.85 10.44 -7.93
N ILE A 137 5.67 9.99 -8.40
CA ILE A 137 5.51 8.71 -9.09
C ILE A 137 6.31 8.72 -10.39
N ALA A 138 6.16 9.75 -11.22
CA ALA A 138 6.89 9.86 -12.48
C ALA A 138 8.42 9.87 -12.27
N ALA A 139 8.90 10.52 -11.21
CA ALA A 139 10.33 10.63 -10.92
C ALA A 139 10.93 9.36 -10.31
N ARG A 140 10.20 8.65 -9.43
CA ARG A 140 10.78 7.62 -8.54
C ARG A 140 10.12 6.24 -8.63
N SER A 141 8.95 6.14 -9.25
CA SER A 141 8.22 4.88 -9.43
C SER A 141 7.43 4.88 -10.76
N PRO A 142 8.12 5.05 -11.91
CA PRO A 142 7.47 5.35 -13.20
C PRO A 142 6.58 4.21 -13.72
N THR A 143 6.72 2.99 -13.17
CA THR A 143 5.90 1.83 -13.51
C THR A 143 4.70 1.63 -12.57
N ALA A 144 4.55 2.49 -11.55
CA ALA A 144 3.42 2.38 -10.63
C ALA A 144 2.10 2.78 -11.29
N ARG A 145 1.03 2.07 -10.94
CA ARG A 145 -0.35 2.41 -11.32
C ARG A 145 -0.90 3.41 -10.30
N LEU A 146 -1.44 4.54 -10.77
CA LEU A 146 -2.14 5.52 -9.94
C LEU A 146 -3.60 5.59 -10.36
N VAL A 147 -4.50 5.30 -9.42
CA VAL A 147 -5.95 5.50 -9.55
C VAL A 147 -6.37 6.62 -8.61
N THR A 148 -7.15 7.57 -9.13
CA THR A 148 -7.56 8.77 -8.40
C THR A 148 -9.08 8.89 -8.30
N TYR A 149 -9.54 9.45 -7.19
CA TYR A 149 -10.96 9.60 -6.89
C TYR A 149 -11.34 11.08 -6.72
N PRO A 150 -12.07 11.67 -7.68
CA PRO A 150 -12.46 13.08 -7.60
C PRO A 150 -13.28 13.41 -6.36
N ARG A 151 -12.92 14.50 -5.69
CA ARG A 151 -13.57 15.01 -4.45
C ARG A 151 -13.48 14.07 -3.24
N VAL A 152 -12.75 12.96 -3.34
CA VAL A 152 -12.51 12.05 -2.21
C VAL A 152 -11.30 12.54 -1.42
N GLY A 153 -11.41 12.52 -0.10
CA GLY A 153 -10.32 12.89 0.81
C GLY A 153 -9.44 11.70 1.18
N HIS A 154 -8.87 11.75 2.39
CA HIS A 154 -7.94 10.72 2.87
C HIS A 154 -8.60 9.35 3.13
N GLY A 155 -9.90 9.32 3.44
CA GLY A 155 -10.66 8.10 3.62
C GLY A 155 -11.35 7.68 2.32
N LEU A 156 -11.14 6.43 1.89
CA LEU A 156 -11.69 5.89 0.64
C LEU A 156 -13.05 5.19 0.81
N ALA A 157 -13.72 5.33 1.96
CA ALA A 157 -14.97 4.61 2.24
C ALA A 157 -16.07 4.86 1.20
N ALA A 158 -16.17 6.09 0.66
CA ALA A 158 -17.15 6.45 -0.36
C ALA A 158 -16.92 5.77 -1.72
N VAL A 159 -15.73 5.22 -1.94
CA VAL A 159 -15.29 4.56 -3.18
C VAL A 159 -14.73 3.17 -2.88
N LEU A 160 -15.13 2.57 -1.76
CA LEU A 160 -14.55 1.31 -1.30
C LEU A 160 -14.70 0.21 -2.35
N GLU A 161 -15.88 -0.01 -2.91
CA GLU A 161 -16.10 -1.08 -3.89
C GLU A 161 -15.17 -0.95 -5.12
N ASP A 162 -15.06 0.26 -5.68
CA ASP A 162 -14.16 0.53 -6.82
C ASP A 162 -12.69 0.30 -6.43
N ALA A 163 -12.28 0.77 -5.25
CA ALA A 163 -10.93 0.53 -4.74
C ALA A 163 -10.63 -0.96 -4.56
N LEU A 164 -11.60 -1.78 -4.16
CA LEU A 164 -11.43 -3.22 -4.04
C LEU A 164 -11.34 -3.90 -5.41
N ASP A 165 -12.11 -3.43 -6.40
CA ASP A 165 -12.04 -3.90 -7.79
C ASP A 165 -10.68 -3.59 -8.43
N GLU A 166 -10.15 -2.38 -8.18
CA GLU A 166 -8.83 -1.96 -8.65
C GLU A 166 -7.70 -2.80 -8.02
N ILE A 167 -7.80 -3.13 -6.74
CA ILE A 167 -6.85 -4.05 -6.08
C ILE A 167 -6.94 -5.44 -6.71
N GLN A 168 -8.14 -5.94 -6.98
CA GLN A 168 -8.33 -7.24 -7.61
C GLN A 168 -7.72 -7.30 -9.00
N ALA A 169 -8.02 -6.32 -9.85
CA ALA A 169 -7.47 -6.22 -11.20
C ALA A 169 -5.94 -6.16 -11.15
N PHE A 170 -5.38 -5.29 -10.31
CA PHE A 170 -3.94 -5.19 -10.11
C PHE A 170 -3.32 -6.53 -9.71
N MET A 171 -3.91 -7.25 -8.74
CA MET A 171 -3.38 -8.54 -8.30
C MET A 171 -3.48 -9.65 -9.35
N GLN A 172 -4.47 -9.59 -10.26
CA GLN A 172 -4.60 -10.53 -11.38
C GLN A 172 -3.56 -10.28 -12.49
N GLU A 173 -3.10 -9.03 -12.62
CA GLU A 173 -2.06 -8.63 -13.58
C GLU A 173 -0.63 -8.93 -13.07
N LEU A 174 -0.45 -9.22 -11.78
CA LEU A 174 0.87 -9.48 -11.21
C LEU A 174 1.51 -10.75 -11.80
N PRO A 175 2.81 -10.70 -12.15
CA PRO A 175 3.50 -11.83 -12.76
C PRO A 175 3.59 -13.00 -11.78
N SER A 176 3.06 -14.16 -12.18
CA SER A 176 3.27 -15.42 -11.46
C SER A 176 4.48 -16.16 -12.05
N ARG A 177 5.50 -16.42 -11.22
CA ARG A 177 6.63 -17.32 -11.54
C ARG A 177 6.21 -18.79 -11.53
N SER A 178 4.99 -19.11 -11.09
CA SER A 178 4.47 -20.48 -11.00
C SER A 178 4.13 -21.10 -12.37
N ALA A 179 4.07 -20.30 -13.45
CA ALA A 179 3.81 -20.78 -14.82
C ALA A 179 5.09 -21.14 -15.61
N ALA A 180 6.27 -21.03 -15.01
CA ALA A 180 7.57 -21.29 -15.68
C ALA A 180 8.20 -22.65 -15.31
N ARG A 181 7.40 -23.66 -14.95
CA ARG A 181 7.87 -25.04 -14.73
C ARG A 181 7.18 -26.02 -15.65
#